data_AF-A0A9P6G153-F1
#
_entry.id   AF-A0A9P6G153-F1
#
_cell.length_a   1.000
_cell.length_b   1.000
_cell.length_c   1.000
_cell.angle_alpha   90.00
_cell.angle_beta   90.00
_cell.angle_gamma   90.00
#
_symmetry.space_group_name_H-M   'P 1'
#
loop_
_entity.id
_entity.type
_entity.pdbx_description
1 polymer ?
#
loop_
_entity_poly.entity_id
_entity_poly.type
_entity_poly.pdbx_seq_one_letter_code
_entity_poly.pdbx_strand_id
1 'polypeptide(L)'
;MKSFFVFWRASLALFCLLAWISASHAHIAISNPPGQAGPWSKDFKNTLHAFMGYQGKKFPCGGYNKGPVTTYRAGQVINVRFWNFAIKDYQKFPPPSGIIPARHGGGACEFSLSYDGGKTWKVIGQYTRTCPDIYFEWPVMIPKNVPPCSNSDKCLFAFSWVAYLTNQFYHHCSNIIITQNATSGQLQLPELDMTVVDVAELGQPVNTRAKGDGQKGRGPGPNPADIERSTNGFYAFGGGAGKVGIDLELSPPKRT
;
A
#
# COMPACT_ATOMS: atom_id res chain seq x y z
N MET A 1 72.31 -21.58 16.35
CA MET A 1 71.27 -20.85 15.59
C MET A 1 69.93 -21.56 15.83
N LYS A 2 68.98 -20.83 16.46
CA LYS A 2 67.50 -21.00 16.48
C LYS A 2 66.93 -22.39 16.88
N SER A 3 66.30 -22.61 18.04
CA SER A 3 64.94 -22.13 18.46
C SER A 3 63.86 -22.48 17.43
N PHE A 4 62.67 -23.05 17.68
CA PHE A 4 61.89 -23.38 18.88
C PHE A 4 60.56 -24.03 18.37
N PHE A 5 59.84 -24.71 19.27
CA PHE A 5 58.36 -24.92 19.31
C PHE A 5 57.61 -25.95 18.43
N VAL A 6 56.99 -26.88 19.17
CA VAL A 6 55.82 -27.73 18.90
C VAL A 6 54.53 -26.88 18.85
N PHE A 7 53.66 -27.10 17.86
CA PHE A 7 52.21 -26.78 17.90
C PHE A 7 51.48 -27.80 17.01
N TRP A 8 50.79 -28.80 17.53
CA TRP A 8 49.40 -28.83 18.01
C TRP A 8 48.32 -28.44 16.96
N ARG A 9 47.62 -29.49 16.49
CA ARG A 9 46.22 -29.64 16.04
C ARG A 9 45.48 -28.52 15.28
N ALA A 10 44.79 -29.03 14.26
CA ALA A 10 43.41 -28.74 13.85
C ALA A 10 43.14 -27.42 13.11
N SER A 11 42.71 -27.55 11.86
CA SER A 11 41.58 -26.77 11.32
C SER A 11 40.96 -27.52 10.14
N LEU A 12 40.05 -28.44 10.48
CA LEU A 12 38.93 -28.79 9.62
C LEU A 12 38.00 -27.58 9.50
N ALA A 13 37.30 -27.48 8.36
CA ALA A 13 36.12 -26.65 8.11
C ALA A 13 36.33 -25.15 7.82
N LEU A 14 36.77 -24.86 6.59
CA LEU A 14 36.43 -23.62 5.91
C LEU A 14 35.09 -23.80 5.16
N PHE A 15 33.99 -23.95 5.91
CA PHE A 15 32.64 -23.98 5.36
C PHE A 15 31.81 -22.89 6.02
N CYS A 16 31.06 -22.17 5.17
CA CYS A 16 30.01 -21.22 5.51
C CYS A 16 30.44 -19.92 6.19
N LEU A 17 30.44 -18.82 5.42
CA LEU A 17 29.76 -17.56 5.80
C LEU A 17 29.69 -16.60 4.61
N LEU A 18 29.18 -17.07 3.47
CA LEU A 18 28.41 -16.19 2.60
C LEU A 18 27.05 -16.02 3.29
N ALA A 19 27.01 -15.16 4.31
CA ALA A 19 25.76 -14.59 4.76
C ALA A 19 25.22 -13.79 3.57
N TRP A 20 24.40 -14.44 2.75
CA TRP A 20 23.47 -13.75 1.88
C TRP A 20 22.59 -12.94 2.81
N ILE A 21 22.98 -11.68 3.05
CA ILE A 21 22.11 -10.67 3.59
C ILE A 21 20.99 -10.61 2.55
N SER A 22 19.94 -11.38 2.79
CA SER A 22 18.67 -11.24 2.10
C SER A 22 18.17 -9.90 2.57
N ALA A 23 18.59 -8.85 1.86
CA ALA A 23 18.10 -7.51 2.07
C ALA A 23 16.59 -7.63 1.90
N SER A 24 15.88 -7.62 3.03
CA SER A 24 14.46 -7.87 3.15
C SER A 24 13.77 -6.63 2.66
N HIS A 25 13.80 -6.49 1.34
CA HIS A 25 13.16 -5.47 0.55
C HIS A 25 11.67 -5.78 0.60
N ALA A 26 10.99 -5.36 1.66
CA ALA A 26 9.55 -5.51 1.76
C ALA A 26 8.84 -4.27 1.20
N HIS A 27 8.16 -4.53 0.09
CA HIS A 27 8.16 -3.66 -1.06
C HIS A 27 7.03 -4.06 -1.98
N ILE A 28 5.94 -3.30 -1.91
CA ILE A 28 4.69 -3.63 -2.57
C ILE A 28 4.12 -2.40 -3.25
N ALA A 29 3.44 -2.60 -4.37
CA ALA A 29 2.76 -1.55 -5.11
C ALA A 29 1.39 -2.02 -5.58
N ILE A 30 0.44 -1.11 -5.79
CA ILE A 30 -0.81 -1.46 -6.45
C ILE A 30 -0.53 -1.91 -7.89
N SER A 31 -1.07 -3.07 -8.29
CA SER A 31 -1.11 -3.52 -9.68
C SER A 31 -2.49 -3.47 -10.31
N ASN A 32 -3.55 -3.49 -9.49
CA ASN A 32 -4.92 -3.24 -9.94
C ASN A 32 -5.61 -2.24 -9.01
N PRO A 33 -6.03 -1.05 -9.50
CA PRO A 33 -5.71 -0.50 -10.82
C PRO A 33 -4.20 -0.35 -11.04
N PRO A 34 -3.70 -0.47 -12.27
CA PRO A 34 -2.29 -0.19 -12.58
C PRO A 34 -1.88 1.20 -12.08
N GLY A 35 -0.91 1.24 -11.17
CA GLY A 35 -0.41 2.48 -10.56
C GLY A 35 0.54 3.29 -11.44
N GLN A 36 1.02 4.42 -10.92
CA GLN A 36 2.12 5.17 -11.51
C GLN A 36 3.43 4.38 -11.37
N ALA A 37 4.37 4.60 -12.30
CA ALA A 37 5.73 4.07 -12.29
C ALA A 37 5.91 2.54 -12.14
N GLY A 38 4.87 1.74 -12.40
CA GLY A 38 4.95 0.28 -12.35
C GLY A 38 5.43 -0.36 -13.65
N PRO A 39 5.66 -1.68 -13.68
CA PRO A 39 6.13 -2.40 -14.88
C PRO A 39 5.15 -2.35 -16.06
N TRP A 40 3.91 -1.94 -15.81
CA TRP A 40 2.87 -1.63 -16.81
C TRP A 40 2.96 -0.21 -17.38
N SER A 41 3.88 0.62 -16.89
CA SER A 41 4.07 2.00 -17.34
C SER A 41 5.37 2.15 -18.12
N LYS A 42 5.44 3.15 -19.01
CA LYS A 42 6.67 3.51 -19.73
C LYS A 42 7.72 4.16 -18.84
N ASP A 43 7.34 4.62 -17.65
CA ASP A 43 8.22 5.32 -16.70
C ASP A 43 8.46 4.46 -15.45
N PHE A 44 8.78 3.19 -15.66
CA PHE A 44 9.02 2.27 -14.55
C PHE A 44 10.13 2.77 -13.63
N LYS A 45 9.86 2.82 -12.32
CA LYS A 45 10.85 3.19 -11.29
C LYS A 45 11.07 2.04 -10.34
N ASN A 46 12.35 1.70 -10.15
CA ASN A 46 12.75 0.69 -9.17
C ASN A 46 12.41 1.09 -7.73
N THR A 47 12.10 2.35 -7.42
CA THR A 47 11.69 2.79 -6.08
C THR A 47 10.18 2.72 -5.85
N LEU A 48 9.38 2.36 -6.87
CA LEU A 48 7.91 2.40 -6.79
C LEU A 48 7.41 1.71 -5.53
N HIS A 49 7.89 0.51 -5.29
CA HIS A 49 7.45 -0.39 -4.24
C HIS A 49 7.79 0.08 -2.82
N ALA A 50 8.61 1.14 -2.66
CA ALA A 50 9.23 1.53 -1.40
C ALA A 50 8.37 2.52 -0.60
N PHE A 51 8.67 2.67 0.67
CA PHE A 51 8.01 3.64 1.55
C PHE A 51 8.35 5.09 1.17
N MET A 52 7.52 6.05 1.59
CA MET A 52 7.74 7.49 1.38
C MET A 52 9.07 7.93 2.00
N GLY A 53 9.82 8.79 1.30
CA GLY A 53 11.15 9.26 1.73
C GLY A 53 12.32 8.34 1.32
N TYR A 54 12.06 7.08 0.95
CA TYR A 54 13.12 6.17 0.50
C TYR A 54 13.78 6.68 -0.79
N GLN A 55 15.09 6.91 -0.76
CA GLN A 55 15.87 7.42 -1.89
C GLN A 55 15.25 8.66 -2.56
N GLY A 56 14.67 9.56 -1.76
CA GLY A 56 14.05 10.80 -2.26
C GLY A 56 12.67 10.61 -2.89
N LYS A 57 12.00 9.46 -2.68
CA LYS A 57 10.60 9.26 -3.04
C LYS A 57 9.72 10.28 -2.29
N LYS A 58 8.96 11.09 -3.02
CA LYS A 58 8.18 12.22 -2.46
C LYS A 58 6.71 11.88 -2.29
N PHE A 59 6.06 12.48 -1.33
CA PHE A 59 4.62 12.53 -1.19
C PHE A 59 4.05 13.70 -2.03
N PRO A 60 2.89 13.53 -2.68
CA PRO A 60 2.13 12.29 -2.83
C PRO A 60 2.69 11.42 -3.97
N CYS A 61 2.17 10.19 -4.06
CA CYS A 61 2.36 9.27 -5.19
C CYS A 61 3.80 8.90 -5.57
N GLY A 62 4.80 9.21 -4.74
CA GLY A 62 6.21 9.03 -5.08
C GLY A 62 6.83 10.17 -5.92
N GLY A 63 6.05 11.20 -6.27
CA GLY A 63 6.45 12.23 -7.24
C GLY A 63 6.59 11.69 -8.67
N TYR A 64 5.92 10.58 -8.99
CA TYR A 64 6.00 9.94 -10.30
C TYR A 64 5.15 10.64 -11.35
N ASN A 65 5.50 10.41 -12.62
CA ASN A 65 4.70 10.87 -13.74
C ASN A 65 3.37 10.10 -13.83
N LYS A 66 2.43 10.70 -14.59
CA LYS A 66 1.14 10.09 -14.92
C LYS A 66 1.30 8.65 -15.42
N GLY A 67 0.57 7.73 -14.78
CA GLY A 67 0.51 6.33 -15.15
C GLY A 67 -0.61 6.03 -16.16
N PRO A 68 -0.86 4.74 -16.44
CA PRO A 68 -2.04 4.32 -17.18
C PRO A 68 -3.33 4.81 -16.52
N VAL A 69 -4.33 5.11 -17.35
CA VAL A 69 -5.63 5.59 -16.88
C VAL A 69 -6.63 4.44 -16.88
N THR A 70 -7.29 4.21 -15.74
CA THR A 70 -8.38 3.22 -15.63
C THR A 70 -9.72 3.92 -15.44
N THR A 71 -10.71 3.58 -16.26
CA THR A 71 -12.07 4.14 -16.14
C THR A 71 -12.94 3.26 -15.25
N TYR A 72 -13.57 3.88 -14.27
CA TYR A 72 -14.51 3.27 -13.36
C TYR A 72 -15.88 3.97 -13.39
N ARG A 73 -16.89 3.30 -12.86
CA ARG A 73 -18.20 3.90 -12.55
C ARG A 73 -18.33 4.11 -11.04
N ALA A 74 -19.03 5.16 -10.63
CA ALA A 74 -19.48 5.26 -9.25
C ALA A 74 -20.32 4.02 -8.86
N GLY A 75 -20.13 3.50 -7.66
CA GLY A 75 -20.70 2.23 -7.20
C GLY A 75 -19.95 0.98 -7.66
N GLN A 76 -18.96 1.09 -8.55
CA GLN A 76 -18.16 -0.05 -8.97
C GLN A 76 -17.22 -0.51 -7.85
N VAL A 77 -17.11 -1.83 -7.67
CA VAL A 77 -16.10 -2.44 -6.79
C VAL A 77 -14.80 -2.62 -7.56
N ILE A 78 -13.72 -2.10 -6.98
CA ILE A 78 -12.34 -2.32 -7.41
C ILE A 78 -11.78 -3.48 -6.59
N ASN A 79 -11.46 -4.60 -7.23
CA ASN A 79 -10.70 -5.67 -6.58
C ASN A 79 -9.22 -5.30 -6.54
N VAL A 80 -8.79 -4.59 -5.51
CA VAL A 80 -7.42 -4.09 -5.46
C VAL A 80 -6.45 -5.26 -5.37
N ARG A 81 -5.40 -5.22 -6.19
CA ARG A 81 -4.34 -6.22 -6.23
C ARG A 81 -2.99 -5.53 -6.08
N PHE A 82 -2.03 -6.31 -5.60
CA PHE A 82 -0.70 -5.83 -5.32
C PHE A 82 0.36 -6.56 -6.14
N TRP A 83 1.49 -5.90 -6.30
CA TRP A 83 2.66 -6.40 -7.02
C TRP A 83 3.94 -6.14 -6.22
N ASN A 84 4.88 -7.08 -6.34
CA ASN A 84 6.27 -6.89 -5.95
C ASN A 84 7.18 -7.46 -7.05
N PHE A 85 8.48 -7.19 -6.96
CA PHE A 85 9.45 -7.56 -7.99
C PHE A 85 9.54 -9.04 -8.35
N ALA A 86 9.13 -9.93 -7.45
CA ALA A 86 9.16 -11.36 -7.72
C ALA A 86 8.03 -11.81 -8.66
N ILE A 87 7.01 -10.97 -8.88
CA ILE A 87 5.89 -11.24 -9.78
C ILE A 87 6.26 -10.76 -11.19
N LYS A 88 6.51 -11.73 -12.09
CA LYS A 88 6.86 -11.45 -13.50
C LYS A 88 5.64 -11.03 -14.32
N ASP A 89 4.55 -11.76 -14.18
CA ASP A 89 3.27 -11.47 -14.83
C ASP A 89 2.32 -10.84 -13.80
N TYR A 90 2.19 -9.52 -13.85
CA TYR A 90 1.34 -8.76 -12.92
C TYR A 90 -0.16 -8.88 -13.24
N GLN A 91 -0.53 -9.40 -14.41
CA GLN A 91 -1.92 -9.58 -14.82
C GLN A 91 -2.49 -10.90 -14.30
N LYS A 92 -1.62 -11.92 -14.19
CA LYS A 92 -1.99 -13.22 -13.62
C LYS A 92 -2.19 -13.13 -12.11
N PHE A 93 -3.39 -13.48 -11.66
CA PHE A 93 -3.76 -13.51 -10.25
C PHE A 93 -4.47 -14.83 -9.90
N PRO A 94 -4.17 -15.45 -8.73
CA PRO A 94 -3.08 -15.09 -7.81
C PRO A 94 -1.70 -15.30 -8.45
N PRO A 95 -0.65 -14.64 -7.93
CA PRO A 95 0.71 -14.91 -8.39
C PRO A 95 1.13 -16.36 -8.06
N PRO A 96 2.18 -16.89 -8.70
CA PRO A 96 2.70 -18.22 -8.38
C PRO A 96 2.98 -18.41 -6.89
N SER A 97 2.68 -19.60 -6.37
CA SER A 97 2.98 -19.96 -4.98
C SER A 97 4.48 -19.88 -4.67
N GLY A 98 4.82 -19.56 -3.43
CA GLY A 98 6.22 -19.51 -2.96
C GLY A 98 6.88 -18.14 -3.11
N ILE A 99 6.22 -17.18 -3.75
CA ILE A 99 6.64 -15.77 -3.71
C ILE A 99 6.38 -15.20 -2.31
N ILE A 100 7.38 -14.56 -1.72
CA ILE A 100 7.25 -13.88 -0.43
C ILE A 100 6.46 -12.57 -0.66
N PRO A 101 5.33 -12.33 0.01
CA PRO A 101 4.51 -11.12 -0.22
C PRO A 101 5.23 -9.82 0.11
N ALA A 102 6.22 -9.89 1.01
CA ALA A 102 6.99 -8.74 1.45
C ALA A 102 6.09 -7.67 2.14
N ARG A 103 5.13 -8.17 2.93
CA ARG A 103 4.04 -7.40 3.53
C ARG A 103 4.28 -6.92 4.96
N HIS A 104 5.51 -7.00 5.47
CA HIS A 104 5.87 -6.58 6.84
C HIS A 104 4.89 -7.04 7.96
N GLY A 105 4.35 -8.26 7.89
CA GLY A 105 3.37 -8.74 8.88
C GLY A 105 1.99 -8.08 8.79
N GLY A 106 1.66 -7.51 7.63
CA GLY A 106 0.49 -6.67 7.39
C GLY A 106 0.63 -5.28 7.99
N GLY A 107 -0.47 -4.80 8.56
CA GLY A 107 -0.63 -3.43 9.00
C GLY A 107 -2.02 -2.91 8.65
N ALA A 108 -2.12 -1.59 8.53
CA ALA A 108 -3.36 -0.91 8.20
C ALA A 108 -3.25 -0.25 6.83
N CYS A 109 -4.22 -0.51 5.97
CA CYS A 109 -4.32 0.09 4.65
C CYS A 109 -5.54 0.99 4.58
N GLU A 110 -5.40 2.09 3.86
CA GLU A 110 -6.53 2.87 3.40
C GLU A 110 -6.50 2.98 1.88
N PHE A 111 -7.69 3.07 1.31
CA PHE A 111 -7.90 3.30 -0.11
C PHE A 111 -8.68 4.59 -0.25
N SER A 112 -8.18 5.50 -1.09
CA SER A 112 -8.65 6.89 -1.09
C SER A 112 -8.81 7.44 -2.49
N LEU A 113 -9.68 8.44 -2.64
CA LEU A 113 -9.83 9.23 -3.85
C LEU A 113 -9.27 10.63 -3.64
N SER A 114 -8.57 11.14 -4.65
CA SER A 114 -8.22 12.55 -4.79
C SER A 114 -8.90 13.08 -6.04
N TYR A 115 -9.50 14.27 -5.94
CA TYR A 115 -10.11 15.00 -7.07
C TYR A 115 -9.35 16.30 -7.39
N ASP A 116 -8.22 16.55 -6.72
CA ASP A 116 -7.46 17.79 -6.79
C ASP A 116 -5.96 17.59 -7.11
N GLY A 117 -5.61 16.42 -7.66
CA GLY A 117 -4.24 16.09 -8.06
C GLY A 117 -3.33 15.66 -6.90
N GLY A 118 -3.92 15.12 -5.83
CA GLY A 118 -3.22 14.54 -4.70
C GLY A 118 -2.99 15.49 -3.54
N LYS A 119 -3.69 16.63 -3.51
CA LYS A 119 -3.60 17.59 -2.40
C LYS A 119 -4.45 17.12 -1.22
N THR A 120 -5.62 16.54 -1.49
CA THR A 120 -6.51 15.96 -0.47
C THR A 120 -6.91 14.54 -0.84
N TRP A 121 -7.14 13.70 0.17
CA TRP A 121 -7.39 12.28 0.00
C TRP A 121 -8.58 11.86 0.86
N LYS A 122 -9.65 11.40 0.21
CA LYS A 122 -10.88 10.97 0.87
C LYS A 122 -11.00 9.46 0.87
N VAL A 123 -11.05 8.87 2.06
CA VAL A 123 -11.05 7.41 2.25
C VAL A 123 -12.36 6.80 1.72
N ILE A 124 -12.22 5.70 0.99
CA ILE A 124 -13.31 4.88 0.45
C ILE A 124 -13.24 3.41 0.86
N GLY A 125 -12.19 3.00 1.58
CA GLY A 125 -12.04 1.67 2.14
C GLY A 125 -10.87 1.62 3.13
N GLN A 126 -11.00 0.81 4.18
CA GLN A 126 -9.92 0.56 5.14
C GLN A 126 -9.87 -0.93 5.46
N TYR A 127 -8.66 -1.46 5.64
CA TYR A 127 -8.39 -2.83 6.03
C TYR A 127 -7.30 -2.86 7.08
N THR A 128 -7.52 -3.58 8.17
CA THR A 128 -6.59 -3.61 9.31
C THR A 128 -5.93 -4.97 9.46
N ARG A 129 -4.78 -4.98 10.14
CA ARG A 129 -3.96 -6.15 10.51
C ARG A 129 -3.35 -6.93 9.36
N THR A 130 -4.13 -7.37 8.38
CA THR A 130 -3.69 -8.34 7.37
C THR A 130 -3.32 -7.71 6.03
N CYS A 131 -3.60 -6.42 5.86
CA CYS A 131 -3.31 -5.70 4.62
C CYS A 131 -1.88 -5.14 4.62
N PRO A 132 -1.18 -5.13 3.47
CA PRO A 132 -1.53 -5.71 2.17
C PRO A 132 -0.99 -7.15 2.02
N ASP A 133 -1.46 -7.89 1.01
CA ASP A 133 -0.92 -9.21 0.65
C ASP A 133 -1.15 -9.48 -0.85
N ILE A 134 -0.10 -9.92 -1.57
CA ILE A 134 -0.13 -10.16 -3.03
C ILE A 134 -1.00 -11.35 -3.44
N TYR A 135 -1.37 -12.23 -2.51
CA TYR A 135 -2.16 -13.43 -2.79
C TYR A 135 -3.67 -13.21 -2.68
N PHE A 136 -4.11 -12.00 -2.31
CA PHE A 136 -5.51 -11.69 -2.06
C PHE A 136 -5.96 -10.45 -2.82
N GLU A 137 -7.25 -10.41 -3.13
CA GLU A 137 -7.91 -9.21 -3.60
C GLU A 137 -8.48 -8.43 -2.41
N TRP A 138 -8.45 -7.11 -2.50
CA TRP A 138 -8.91 -6.20 -1.46
C TRP A 138 -10.02 -5.34 -2.05
N PRO A 139 -11.28 -5.81 -2.02
CA PRO A 139 -12.38 -5.15 -2.72
C PRO A 139 -12.73 -3.80 -2.06
N VAL A 140 -12.84 -2.76 -2.89
CA VAL A 140 -13.18 -1.40 -2.44
C VAL A 140 -14.21 -0.82 -3.39
N MET A 141 -15.38 -0.46 -2.88
CA MET A 141 -16.41 0.19 -3.68
C MET A 141 -16.10 1.68 -3.81
N ILE A 142 -16.09 2.20 -5.05
CA ILE A 142 -16.21 3.64 -5.28
C ILE A 142 -17.60 4.05 -4.81
N PRO A 143 -17.75 4.98 -3.84
CA PRO A 143 -19.07 5.33 -3.32
C PRO A 143 -20.01 5.78 -4.45
N LYS A 144 -21.28 5.35 -4.38
CA LYS A 144 -22.26 5.64 -5.44
C LYS A 144 -22.50 7.15 -5.64
N ASN A 145 -22.30 7.94 -4.59
CA ASN A 145 -22.55 9.37 -4.55
C ASN A 145 -21.31 10.24 -4.81
N VAL A 146 -20.17 9.69 -5.23
CA VAL A 146 -19.05 10.56 -5.62
C VAL A 146 -19.38 11.34 -6.90
N PRO A 147 -18.93 12.60 -7.06
CA PRO A 147 -19.07 13.31 -8.32
C PRO A 147 -18.33 12.61 -9.48
N PRO A 148 -18.74 12.79 -10.75
CA PRO A 148 -17.93 12.35 -11.88
C PRO A 148 -16.59 13.12 -11.91
N CYS A 149 -15.58 12.50 -12.51
CA CYS A 149 -14.22 12.99 -12.50
C CYS A 149 -13.52 12.58 -13.80
N SER A 150 -13.48 13.49 -14.76
CA SER A 150 -12.98 13.22 -16.12
C SER A 150 -11.51 13.62 -16.33
N ASN A 151 -10.95 14.45 -15.45
CA ASN A 151 -9.55 14.86 -15.53
C ASN A 151 -8.67 13.87 -14.75
N SER A 152 -8.06 12.93 -15.45
CA SER A 152 -7.18 11.90 -14.88
C SER A 152 -5.86 12.44 -14.30
N ASP A 153 -5.50 13.71 -14.50
CA ASP A 153 -4.38 14.35 -13.79
C ASP A 153 -4.78 14.82 -12.38
N LYS A 154 -6.08 15.03 -12.15
CA LYS A 154 -6.63 15.38 -10.84
C LYS A 154 -7.23 14.18 -10.11
N CYS A 155 -7.81 13.26 -10.89
CA CYS A 155 -8.50 12.08 -10.38
C CYS A 155 -7.54 10.92 -10.13
N LEU A 156 -7.33 10.63 -8.85
CA LEU A 156 -6.41 9.59 -8.43
C LEU A 156 -7.13 8.64 -7.47
N PHE A 157 -6.92 7.34 -7.67
CA PHE A 157 -7.13 6.33 -6.65
C PHE A 157 -5.80 6.09 -5.95
N ALA A 158 -5.80 6.02 -4.62
CA ALA A 158 -4.59 5.72 -3.87
C ALA A 158 -4.76 4.55 -2.91
N PHE A 159 -3.64 3.89 -2.68
CA PHE A 159 -3.39 2.97 -1.59
C PHE A 159 -2.42 3.64 -0.65
N SER A 160 -2.75 3.73 0.63
CA SER A 160 -1.82 3.99 1.71
C SER A 160 -1.68 2.76 2.60
N TRP A 161 -0.51 2.59 3.21
CA TRP A 161 -0.26 1.52 4.15
C TRP A 161 0.72 1.94 5.24
N VAL A 162 0.30 1.76 6.48
CA VAL A 162 1.17 1.84 7.67
C VAL A 162 1.57 0.41 8.04
N ALA A 163 2.86 0.09 7.92
CA ALA A 163 3.38 -1.24 8.17
C ALA A 163 3.35 -1.63 9.67
N TYR A 164 3.25 -2.94 9.93
CA TYR A 164 3.33 -3.48 11.29
C TYR A 164 4.78 -3.64 11.78
N LEU A 165 5.64 -4.33 11.01
CA LEU A 165 7.01 -4.64 11.45
C LEU A 165 8.00 -3.48 11.32
N THR A 166 7.65 -2.42 10.60
CA THR A 166 8.52 -1.29 10.27
C THR A 166 7.79 0.03 10.45
N ASN A 167 8.54 1.11 10.69
CA ASN A 167 7.99 2.48 10.77
C ASN A 167 7.95 3.07 9.35
N GLN A 168 7.13 2.47 8.49
CA GLN A 168 7.11 2.77 7.06
C GLN A 168 5.69 3.06 6.60
N PHE A 169 5.56 4.18 5.92
CA PHE A 169 4.34 4.58 5.25
C PHE A 169 4.49 4.47 3.74
N TYR A 170 3.62 3.70 3.12
CA TYR A 170 3.55 3.55 1.67
C TYR A 170 2.36 4.35 1.16
N HIS A 171 2.51 4.98 0.01
CA HIS A 171 1.45 5.73 -0.64
C HIS A 171 1.62 5.70 -2.16
N HIS A 172 0.70 5.04 -2.84
CA HIS A 172 0.77 4.74 -4.28
C HIS A 172 -0.50 5.21 -4.94
N CYS A 173 -0.38 5.74 -6.16
CA CYS A 173 -1.50 6.32 -6.88
C CYS A 173 -1.68 5.67 -8.24
N SER A 174 -2.94 5.56 -8.66
CA SER A 174 -3.36 5.17 -10.01
C SER A 174 -4.19 6.30 -10.59
N ASN A 175 -3.90 6.69 -11.83
CA ASN A 175 -4.70 7.68 -12.53
C ASN A 175 -6.02 7.05 -12.96
N ILE A 176 -7.14 7.68 -12.65
CA ILE A 176 -8.46 7.13 -12.95
C ILE A 176 -9.36 8.14 -13.63
N ILE A 177 -10.47 7.64 -14.18
CA ILE A 177 -11.64 8.43 -14.54
C ILE A 177 -12.83 7.82 -13.81
N ILE A 178 -13.68 8.65 -13.22
CA ILE A 178 -14.93 8.20 -12.61
C ILE A 178 -16.09 8.75 -13.43
N THR A 179 -16.85 7.83 -14.01
CA THR A 179 -18.13 8.12 -14.64
C THR A 179 -19.25 7.97 -13.62
N GLN A 180 -20.30 8.75 -13.76
CA GLN A 180 -21.46 8.69 -12.89
C GLN A 180 -22.64 8.08 -13.65
N ASN A 181 -23.41 7.24 -12.98
CA ASN A 181 -24.73 6.83 -13.45
C ASN A 181 -25.77 7.84 -12.92
N ALA A 182 -26.90 7.99 -13.61
CA ALA A 182 -27.98 8.87 -13.15
C ALA A 182 -28.30 8.58 -11.67
N THR A 183 -28.00 9.53 -10.79
CA THR A 183 -28.13 9.39 -9.34
C THR A 183 -29.13 10.43 -8.84
N SER A 184 -30.11 9.98 -8.05
CA SER A 184 -30.94 10.87 -7.24
C SER A 184 -30.22 11.14 -5.93
N GLY A 185 -29.86 12.40 -5.66
CA GLY A 185 -29.24 12.81 -4.39
C GLY A 185 -28.01 13.71 -4.56
N GLN A 186 -27.48 14.18 -3.44
CA GLN A 186 -26.30 15.06 -3.42
C GLN A 186 -25.03 14.27 -3.77
N LEU A 187 -24.31 14.75 -4.79
CA LEU A 187 -23.01 14.21 -5.16
C LEU A 187 -21.91 14.86 -4.32
N GLN A 188 -21.19 14.07 -3.54
CA GLN A 188 -20.15 14.55 -2.65
C GLN A 188 -19.10 13.47 -2.39
N LEU A 189 -17.86 13.88 -2.21
CA LEU A 189 -16.80 12.98 -1.76
C LEU A 189 -17.02 12.57 -0.29
N PRO A 190 -16.50 11.42 0.14
CA PRO A 190 -16.50 11.05 1.55
C PRO A 190 -15.89 12.12 2.45
N GLU A 191 -16.29 12.08 3.72
CA GLU A 191 -15.84 13.07 4.70
C GLU A 191 -14.46 12.71 5.27
N LEU A 192 -14.22 11.42 5.53
CA LEU A 192 -13.01 10.89 6.13
C LEU A 192 -11.76 11.23 5.32
N ASP A 193 -10.87 12.01 5.93
CA ASP A 193 -9.54 12.28 5.41
C ASP A 193 -8.61 11.09 5.65
N MET A 194 -7.74 10.81 4.68
CA MET A 194 -6.73 9.77 4.78
C MET A 194 -5.71 10.09 5.87
N THR A 195 -5.28 9.05 6.58
CA THR A 195 -4.19 9.12 7.55
C THR A 195 -2.84 9.18 6.84
N VAL A 196 -1.98 10.12 7.27
CA VAL A 196 -0.60 10.25 6.78
C VAL A 196 0.36 10.28 7.97
N VAL A 197 1.33 9.37 8.00
CA VAL A 197 2.33 9.23 9.06
C VAL A 197 3.69 8.93 8.45
N ASP A 198 4.77 9.13 9.20
CA ASP A 198 6.15 8.83 8.78
C ASP A 198 6.57 9.52 7.47
N VAL A 199 5.94 10.65 7.12
CA VAL A 199 6.29 11.50 5.98
C VAL A 199 6.96 12.78 6.50
N ALA A 200 8.29 12.71 6.67
CA ALA A 200 9.08 13.77 7.29
C ALA A 200 8.99 15.11 6.55
N GLU A 201 8.92 15.09 5.21
CA GLU A 201 8.79 16.31 4.40
C GLU A 201 7.49 17.10 4.66
N LEU A 202 6.47 16.45 5.23
CA LEU A 202 5.21 17.06 5.62
C LEU A 202 5.13 17.35 7.14
N GLY A 203 6.21 17.10 7.89
CA GLY A 203 6.20 17.25 9.35
C GLY A 203 5.23 16.31 10.08
N GLN A 204 4.89 15.18 9.46
CA GLN A 204 3.94 14.22 10.04
C GLN A 204 4.54 13.45 11.21
N PRO A 205 3.70 12.90 12.12
CA PRO A 205 4.19 12.08 13.22
C PRO A 205 5.07 10.93 12.74
N VAL A 206 6.21 10.75 13.40
CA VAL A 206 7.19 9.71 13.08
C VAL A 206 7.12 8.55 14.07
N ASN A 207 7.71 7.43 13.68
CA ASN A 207 7.74 6.17 14.42
C ASN A 207 6.35 5.56 14.65
N THR A 208 5.49 5.63 13.64
CA THR A 208 4.14 5.06 13.70
C THR A 208 4.13 3.67 13.10
N ARG A 209 3.38 2.75 13.74
CA ARG A 209 3.13 1.39 13.24
C ARG A 209 1.67 1.04 13.44
N ALA A 210 1.08 0.34 12.50
CA ALA A 210 -0.21 -0.30 12.73
C ALA A 210 -0.03 -1.61 13.50
N LYS A 211 -1.11 -2.19 14.03
CA LYS A 211 -1.11 -3.61 14.39
C LYS A 211 -1.15 -4.48 13.13
N GLY A 212 -0.52 -5.64 13.21
CA GLY A 212 -0.44 -6.62 12.12
C GLY A 212 -0.88 -8.01 12.56
N ASP A 213 -0.93 -8.94 11.61
CA ASP A 213 -1.00 -10.38 11.90
C ASP A 213 0.37 -10.99 12.22
N GLY A 214 1.45 -10.24 12.00
CA GLY A 214 2.83 -10.64 12.28
C GLY A 214 3.39 -11.72 11.36
N GLN A 215 2.65 -12.14 10.32
CA GLN A 215 3.08 -13.19 9.42
C GLN A 215 4.08 -12.67 8.38
N LYS A 216 5.25 -13.30 8.30
CA LYS A 216 6.27 -12.95 7.29
C LYS A 216 5.90 -13.40 5.87
N GLY A 217 5.13 -14.49 5.76
CA GLY A 217 4.68 -15.09 4.51
C GLY A 217 3.31 -14.60 4.06
N ARG A 218 2.60 -15.45 3.32
CA ARG A 218 1.17 -15.27 3.02
C ARG A 218 0.39 -15.30 4.34
N GLY A 219 -0.47 -14.32 4.57
CA GLY A 219 -1.38 -14.37 5.72
C GLY A 219 -2.80 -14.78 5.34
N PRO A 220 -3.80 -14.49 6.19
CA PRO A 220 -5.15 -15.03 6.04
C PRO A 220 -6.01 -14.29 5.01
N GLY A 221 -5.56 -13.12 4.53
CA GLY A 221 -6.33 -12.26 3.62
C GLY A 221 -7.20 -11.23 4.35
N PRO A 222 -8.06 -10.51 3.61
CA PRO A 222 -8.94 -9.48 4.19
C PRO A 222 -9.93 -10.05 5.21
N ASN A 223 -10.13 -9.33 6.31
CA ASN A 223 -11.17 -9.66 7.28
C ASN A 223 -12.56 -9.45 6.64
N PRO A 224 -13.51 -10.41 6.76
CA PRO A 224 -14.86 -10.25 6.23
C PRO A 224 -15.59 -8.96 6.63
N ALA A 225 -15.39 -8.49 7.87
CA ALA A 225 -16.01 -7.24 8.33
C ALA A 225 -15.41 -5.99 7.66
N ASP A 226 -14.11 -6.02 7.33
CA ASP A 226 -13.45 -4.95 6.56
C ASP A 226 -13.91 -4.96 5.10
N ILE A 227 -14.11 -6.15 4.51
CA ILE A 227 -14.72 -6.30 3.17
C ILE A 227 -16.11 -5.68 3.15
N GLU A 228 -16.95 -6.05 4.12
CA GLU A 228 -18.32 -5.57 4.21
C GLU A 228 -18.34 -4.04 4.27
N ARG A 229 -17.62 -3.42 5.21
CA ARG A 229 -17.53 -1.96 5.30
C ARG A 229 -16.99 -1.31 4.02
N SER A 230 -15.95 -1.88 3.42
CA SER A 230 -15.32 -1.35 2.20
C SER A 230 -16.17 -1.53 0.95
N THR A 231 -17.27 -2.27 1.01
CA THR A 231 -18.13 -2.57 -0.14
C THR A 231 -19.62 -2.25 0.06
N ASN A 232 -20.06 -1.85 1.25
CA ASN A 232 -21.47 -1.60 1.57
C ASN A 232 -21.86 -0.12 1.71
N GLY A 233 -20.93 0.82 1.47
CA GLY A 233 -21.20 2.26 1.54
C GLY A 233 -20.91 2.89 2.90
N PHE A 234 -20.27 2.16 3.83
CA PHE A 234 -19.81 2.70 5.11
C PHE A 234 -18.96 3.97 4.93
N TYR A 235 -18.10 4.01 3.92
CA TYR A 235 -17.23 5.16 3.61
C TYR A 235 -17.85 6.19 2.64
N ALA A 236 -19.13 6.07 2.28
CA ALA A 236 -19.77 7.08 1.43
C ALA A 236 -19.97 8.39 2.20
N PHE A 237 -20.21 9.51 1.49
CA PHE A 237 -20.68 10.73 2.15
C PHE A 237 -21.98 10.48 2.91
N GLY A 238 -22.05 10.87 4.19
CA GLY A 238 -23.15 10.53 5.10
C GLY A 238 -23.18 9.07 5.57
N GLY A 239 -22.18 8.25 5.21
CA GLY A 239 -22.04 6.87 5.64
C GLY A 239 -21.50 6.73 7.07
N GLY A 240 -21.48 5.49 7.56
CA GLY A 240 -21.09 5.17 8.94
C GLY A 240 -19.64 5.49 9.32
N ALA A 241 -18.75 5.70 8.36
CA ALA A 241 -17.37 6.14 8.63
C ALA A 241 -17.31 7.56 9.19
N GLY A 242 -18.22 8.44 8.76
CA GLY A 242 -18.18 9.88 9.06
C GLY A 242 -16.79 10.46 8.80
N LYS A 243 -16.28 11.24 9.76
CA LYS A 243 -14.94 11.86 9.72
C LYS A 243 -13.86 11.05 10.46
N VAL A 244 -14.20 9.92 11.06
CA VAL A 244 -13.30 9.19 11.97
C VAL A 244 -12.89 7.82 11.42
N GLY A 245 -13.74 7.16 10.63
CA GLY A 245 -13.45 5.85 10.07
C GLY A 245 -13.47 4.74 11.12
N ILE A 246 -12.69 3.68 10.88
CA ILE A 246 -12.41 2.64 11.88
C ILE A 246 -11.09 2.95 12.62
N ASP A 247 -10.90 2.33 13.78
CA ASP A 247 -9.59 2.34 14.44
C ASP A 247 -8.57 1.58 13.58
N LEU A 248 -7.59 2.29 13.03
CA LEU A 248 -6.48 1.71 12.27
C LEU A 248 -5.46 0.97 13.15
N GLU A 249 -5.68 0.92 14.47
CA GLU A 249 -4.85 0.28 15.47
C GLU A 249 -3.40 0.81 15.44
N LEU A 250 -3.25 2.13 15.24
CA LEU A 250 -1.93 2.76 15.17
C LEU A 250 -1.33 2.90 16.57
N SER A 251 -0.03 2.61 16.69
CA SER A 251 0.73 2.92 17.89
C SER A 251 0.72 4.42 18.13
N PRO A 252 0.61 4.88 19.40
CA PRO A 252 0.68 6.31 19.69
C PRO A 252 2.01 6.88 19.17
N PRO A 253 1.99 8.07 18.55
CA PRO A 253 3.21 8.68 18.04
C PRO A 253 4.16 8.93 19.19
N LYS A 254 5.39 8.42 19.09
CA LYS A 254 6.44 8.78 20.04
C LYS A 254 6.90 10.19 19.70
N ARG A 255 6.53 11.17 20.53
CA ARG A 255 7.12 12.51 20.49
C ARG A 255 8.64 12.34 20.65
N THR A 256 9.38 12.78 19.63
CA THR A 256 10.84 12.92 19.68
C THR A 256 11.24 13.94 20.72
#